data_AF-I1CNG0-F1
#
_entry.id   AF-I1CNG0-F1
#
_cell.length_a   1.000
_cell.length_b   1.000
_cell.length_c   1.000
_cell.angle_alpha   90.00
_cell.angle_beta   90.00
_cell.angle_gamma   90.00
#
_symmetry.space_group_name_H-M   'P 1'
#
loop_
_entity.id
_entity.type
_entity.pdbx_description
1 polymer ?
#
loop_
_entity_poly.entity_id
_entity_poly.type
_entity_poly.pdbx_seq_one_letter_code
_entity_poly.pdbx_strand_id
1 'polypeptide(L)'
;MLMGNLQSKFMCQLIKFFKPKNILEIGGFTGCSAIAMGSCLPPNAKLMTLELDAQCVKVAREYIEMAQLQDKVFVKEGPGLNR
;
A
#
# COMPACT_ATOMS: atom_id res chain seq x y z
N MET A 1 -2.33 1.88 11.66
CA MET A 1 -1.72 0.85 12.54
C MET A 1 -0.65 0.11 11.74
N LEU A 2 0.40 -0.41 12.39
CA LEU A 2 1.45 -1.19 11.73
C LEU A 2 0.96 -2.61 11.42
N MET A 3 1.35 -3.14 10.26
CA MET A 3 1.10 -4.52 9.87
C MET A 3 2.27 -5.41 10.30
N GLY A 4 1.97 -6.48 11.03
CA GLY A 4 2.99 -7.39 11.53
C GLY A 4 3.54 -8.33 10.45
N ASN A 5 4.72 -8.90 10.68
CA ASN A 5 5.43 -9.76 9.72
C ASN A 5 4.59 -10.93 9.17
N LEU A 6 3.77 -11.55 10.01
CA LEU A 6 2.90 -12.67 9.59
C LEU A 6 1.83 -12.19 8.60
N GLN A 7 1.18 -11.07 8.89
CA GLN A 7 0.16 -10.47 8.03
C GLN A 7 0.77 -10.04 6.68
N SER A 8 1.99 -9.47 6.69
CA SER A 8 2.75 -9.13 5.47
C SER A 8 2.99 -10.32 4.57
N LYS A 9 3.50 -11.41 5.13
CA LYS A 9 3.75 -12.63 4.36
C LYS A 9 2.46 -13.22 3.81
N PHE A 10 1.40 -13.25 4.62
CA PHE A 10 0.11 -13.75 4.19
C PHE A 10 -0.48 -12.94 3.03
N MET A 11 -0.50 -11.61 3.12
CA MET A 11 -0.94 -10.74 2.02
C MET A 11 -0.14 -10.96 0.73
N CYS A 12 1.18 -11.08 0.83
CA CYS A 12 2.03 -11.41 -0.31
C CYS A 12 1.66 -12.76 -0.95
N GLN A 13 1.31 -13.79 -0.17
CA GLN A 13 0.85 -15.06 -0.73
C GLN A 13 -0.47 -14.90 -1.47
N LEU A 14 -1.42 -14.14 -0.93
CA LEU A 14 -2.69 -13.86 -1.61
C LEU A 14 -2.47 -13.13 -2.95
N ILE A 15 -1.60 -12.11 -2.98
CA ILE A 15 -1.28 -11.38 -4.21
C ILE A 15 -0.65 -12.30 -5.25
N LYS A 16 0.29 -13.17 -4.85
CA LYS A 16 0.90 -14.14 -5.77
C LYS A 16 -0.10 -15.16 -6.31
N PHE A 17 -1.04 -15.58 -5.48
CA PHE A 17 -2.07 -16.56 -5.86
C PHE A 17 -3.11 -15.96 -6.80
N PHE A 18 -3.69 -14.81 -6.44
CA PHE A 18 -4.78 -14.19 -7.20
C PHE A 18 -4.32 -13.28 -8.33
N LYS A 19 -3.07 -12.82 -8.31
CA LYS A 19 -2.47 -11.93 -9.32
C LYS A 19 -3.35 -10.70 -9.63
N PRO A 20 -3.72 -9.90 -8.62
CA PRO A 20 -4.59 -8.74 -8.82
C PRO A 20 -3.91 -7.72 -9.72
N LYS A 21 -4.71 -7.07 -10.58
CA LYS A 21 -4.25 -5.93 -11.39
C LYS A 21 -4.31 -4.60 -10.62
N ASN A 22 -5.28 -4.46 -9.73
CA ASN A 22 -5.49 -3.26 -8.94
C ASN A 22 -5.81 -3.64 -7.48
N ILE A 23 -5.18 -2.96 -6.54
CA ILE A 23 -5.46 -3.06 -5.10
C ILE A 23 -5.86 -1.68 -4.59
N LEU A 24 -6.94 -1.63 -3.80
CA LEU A 24 -7.33 -0.46 -3.03
C LEU A 24 -7.15 -0.79 -1.55
N GLU A 25 -6.33 0.01 -0.87
CA GLU A 25 -6.15 -0.02 0.57
C GLU A 25 -6.82 1.22 1.18
N ILE A 26 -7.54 1.01 2.29
CA ILE A 26 -8.16 2.08 3.07
C ILE A 26 -7.51 2.09 4.44
N GLY A 27 -6.81 3.17 4.79
CA GLY A 27 -6.02 3.30 6.01
C GLY A 27 -4.57 2.89 5.81
N GLY A 28 -3.81 3.68 5.06
CA GLY A 28 -2.40 3.42 4.74
C GLY A 28 -1.41 3.67 5.88
N PHE A 29 -1.76 4.48 6.88
CA PHE A 29 -0.88 4.94 7.96
C PHE A 29 0.50 5.35 7.41
N THR A 30 1.60 4.85 7.97
CA THR A 30 2.97 5.11 7.51
C THR A 30 3.41 4.24 6.32
N GLY A 31 2.51 3.51 5.66
CA GLY A 31 2.77 2.81 4.40
C GLY A 31 3.35 1.39 4.49
N CYS A 32 3.51 0.80 5.68
CA CYS A 32 4.12 -0.54 5.83
C CYS A 32 3.37 -1.65 5.06
N SER A 33 2.04 -1.63 5.08
CA SER A 33 1.21 -2.61 4.36
C SER A 33 1.25 -2.38 2.86
N ALA A 34 1.14 -1.13 2.41
CA ALA A 34 1.30 -0.74 1.02
C ALA A 34 2.65 -1.21 0.43
N ILE A 35 3.75 -1.06 1.17
CA ILE A 35 5.10 -1.49 0.75
C ILE A 35 5.20 -3.03 0.69
N ALA A 36 4.70 -3.73 1.71
CA ALA A 36 4.71 -5.19 1.74
C ALA A 36 3.93 -5.76 0.54
N MET A 37 2.73 -5.24 0.27
CA MET A 37 1.92 -5.64 -0.87
C MET A 37 2.56 -5.23 -2.21
N GLY A 38 3.06 -4.00 -2.30
CA GLY A 38 3.72 -3.44 -3.50
C GLY A 38 4.95 -4.23 -3.95
N SER A 39 5.71 -4.77 -2.99
CA SER A 39 6.85 -5.65 -3.24
C SER A 39 6.46 -7.00 -3.87
N CYS A 40 5.19 -7.39 -3.74
CA CYS A 40 4.67 -8.67 -4.22
C CYS A 40 3.73 -8.53 -5.42
N LEU A 41 3.48 -7.31 -5.91
CA LEU A 41 2.62 -7.06 -7.06
C LEU A 41 3.15 -7.72 -8.34
N PRO A 42 2.28 -8.31 -9.17
CA PRO A 42 2.67 -8.76 -10.50
C PRO A 42 3.01 -7.56 -11.42
N PRO A 43 3.72 -7.78 -12.54
CA PRO A 43 4.00 -6.74 -13.51
C PRO A 43 2.73 -5.98 -13.94
N ASN A 44 2.85 -4.66 -14.09
CA ASN A 44 1.75 -3.75 -14.46
C ASN A 44 0.58 -3.64 -13.47
N ALA A 45 0.66 -4.27 -12.30
CA ALA A 45 -0.34 -4.07 -11.26
C ALA A 45 -0.06 -2.82 -10.43
N LYS A 46 -1.12 -2.24 -9.88
CA LYS A 46 -1.06 -1.00 -9.10
C LYS A 46 -1.77 -1.14 -7.77
N LEU A 47 -1.28 -0.42 -6.77
CA LEU A 47 -1.88 -0.28 -5.46
C LEU A 47 -2.15 1.19 -5.19
N MET A 48 -3.39 1.52 -4.80
CA MET A 48 -3.75 2.83 -4.26
C MET A 48 -4.05 2.67 -2.77
N THR A 49 -3.42 3.49 -1.94
CA THR A 49 -3.74 3.57 -0.51
C THR A 49 -4.32 4.93 -0.17
N LEU A 50 -5.40 4.92 0.62
CA LEU A 50 -6.08 6.12 1.12
C LEU A 50 -5.70 6.35 2.58
N GLU A 51 -5.30 7.57 2.91
CA GLU A 51 -5.01 7.96 4.28
C GLU A 51 -5.50 9.39 4.56
N LEU A 52 -6.08 9.60 5.74
CA LEU A 52 -6.66 10.87 6.16
C LEU A 52 -5.61 11.78 6.79
N ASP A 53 -4.68 11.22 7.56
CA ASP A 53 -3.68 11.99 8.28
C ASP A 53 -2.52 12.42 7.36
N ALA A 54 -2.36 13.73 7.17
CA ALA A 54 -1.35 14.30 6.28
C ALA A 54 0.10 13.98 6.70
N GLN A 55 0.38 13.82 8.00
CA GLN A 55 1.71 13.44 8.47
C GLN A 55 2.03 12.00 8.09
N CYS A 56 1.08 11.09 8.27
CA CYS A 56 1.17 9.70 7.83
C CYS A 56 1.34 9.61 6.32
N VAL A 57 0.59 10.38 5.54
CA VAL A 57 0.73 10.46 4.08
C VAL A 57 2.16 10.84 3.67
N LYS A 58 2.74 11.87 4.32
CA LYS A 58 4.11 12.30 4.05
C LYS A 58 5.11 11.17 4.32
N VAL A 59 5.03 10.55 5.50
CA VAL A 59 5.90 9.43 5.89
C VAL A 59 5.74 8.23 4.96
N ALA A 60 4.50 7.89 4.58
CA ALA A 60 4.22 6.80 3.65
C ALA A 60 4.87 7.03 2.29
N ARG A 61 4.77 8.25 1.74
CA ARG A 61 5.42 8.59 0.45
C ARG A 61 6.94 8.46 0.52
N GLU A 62 7.56 8.97 1.59
CA GLU A 62 9.01 8.85 1.80
C GLU A 62 9.45 7.37 1.83
N TYR A 63 8.76 6.52 2.61
CA TYR A 63 9.12 5.10 2.67
C TYR A 63 8.82 4.33 1.39
N ILE A 64 7.76 4.68 0.64
CA ILE A 64 7.46 4.08 -0.66
C ILE A 64 8.56 4.39 -1.68
N GLU A 65 9.07 5.62 -1.68
CA GLU A 65 10.19 6.04 -2.53
C GLU A 65 11.49 5.33 -2.12
N MET A 66 11.78 5.27 -0.80
CA MET A 66 12.93 4.51 -0.29
C MET A 66 12.86 3.03 -0.66
N ALA A 67 11.67 2.44 -0.69
CA ALA A 67 11.43 1.06 -1.11
C ALA A 67 11.44 0.88 -2.64
N GLN A 68 11.58 1.96 -3.42
CA GLN A 68 11.58 1.96 -4.88
C GLN A 68 10.28 1.40 -5.49
N LEU A 69 9.12 1.75 -4.90
CA LEU A 69 7.80 1.28 -5.33
C LEU A 69 6.88 2.40 -5.86
N GLN A 70 7.39 3.63 -6.02
CA GLN A 70 6.64 4.82 -6.39
C GLN A 70 5.97 4.76 -7.77
N ASP A 71 6.39 3.83 -8.62
CA ASP A 71 5.83 3.58 -9.96
C ASP A 71 4.53 2.76 -9.92
N LYS A 72 4.26 2.06 -8.81
CA LYS A 72 3.12 1.14 -8.67
C LYS A 72 2.33 1.28 -7.39
N VAL A 73 2.87 1.92 -6.35
CA VAL A 73 2.19 2.19 -5.09
C VAL A 73 1.92 3.70 -4.98
N PHE A 74 0.65 4.07 -4.90
CA PHE A 74 0.19 5.45 -4.87
C PHE A 74 -0.51 5.77 -3.56
N VAL A 75 -0.24 6.96 -3.01
CA VAL A 75 -0.85 7.44 -1.77
C VAL A 75 -1.75 8.64 -2.09
N LYS A 76 -3.05 8.49 -1.80
CA LYS A 76 -4.02 9.57 -1.89
C LYS A 76 -4.44 10.01 -0.49
N GLU A 77 -4.26 11.30 -0.24
CA GLU A 77 -4.76 11.94 0.97
C GLU A 77 -6.28 12.16 0.86
N GLY A 78 -7.02 11.81 1.91
CA GLY A 78 -8.44 12.08 2.02
C GLY A 78 -9.25 10.94 2.64
N PRO A 79 -10.57 11.12 2.77
CA PRO A 79 -11.44 10.12 3.36
C PRO A 79 -11.57 8.87 2.46
N GLY A 80 -11.78 7.71 3.09
CA GLY A 80 -12.05 6.46 2.38
C GLY A 80 -13.42 6.41 1.68
N LEU A 81 -14.31 7.34 2.01
CA LEU A 81 -15.65 7.43 1.44
C LEU A 81 -16.07 8.90 1.30
N ASN A 82 -16.65 9.26 0.16
CA ASN A 82 -17.32 10.54 -0.03
C ASN A 82 -18.80 10.36 0.39
N ARG A 83 -19.33 11.28 1.19
CA ARG A 83 -20.76 11.34 1.51
C ARG A 83 -21.50 12.28 0.58
#